data_AF-A0A969QBM8-F1
#
_entry.id   AF-A0A969QBM8-F1
#
_cell.length_a   1.000
_cell.length_b   1.000
_cell.length_c   1.000
_cell.angle_alpha   90.00
_cell.angle_beta   90.00
_cell.angle_gamma   90.00
#
_symmetry.space_group_name_H-M   'P 1'
#
loop_
_entity.id
_entity.type
_entity.pdbx_description
1 polymer ?
#
loop_
_entity_poly.entity_id
_entity_poly.type
_entity_poly.pdbx_seq_one_letter_code
_entity_poly.pdbx_strand_id
1 'polypeptide(L)'
;AEVRASAFSSAALGLKGALIVTDARLEHWTLQTSKLKALLEKARLSTRASVGIIDDPDGLPVAVALAQWPTASKWPLQDAVRQALQDQRAKFALIAFNPRDKDWLIAARAYGLTPAETRLISSLARTRDLRAACDDLGIGYETGRKAVGAVMTKTGTTRQPELLREAMMVTAGGIPTSQEAERMFADVFGLKLRQAQIARQISLGLTRKQVARHLELSLSSVKDDLSDIYLVTGVNSALSLSRVFQKWKRSMVWRWLVM
;
A
#
# COMPACT_ATOMS: atom_id res chain seq x y z
N ALA A 1 13.46 -0.35 -9.32
CA ALA A 1 12.55 0.56 -10.03
C ALA A 1 12.93 1.97 -9.63
N GLU A 2 13.16 2.86 -10.60
CA GLU A 2 13.55 4.25 -10.34
C GLU A 2 12.41 4.97 -9.58
N VAL A 3 12.73 5.56 -8.43
CA VAL A 3 11.74 6.25 -7.59
C VAL A 3 11.30 7.52 -8.33
N ARG A 4 10.04 7.56 -8.77
CA ARG A 4 9.50 8.72 -9.49
C ARG A 4 9.31 9.89 -8.54
N ALA A 5 10.24 10.84 -8.55
CA ALA A 5 10.18 12.04 -7.70
C ALA A 5 8.86 12.83 -7.85
N SER A 6 8.19 12.75 -8.99
CA SER A 6 6.90 13.43 -9.24
C SER A 6 5.73 12.92 -8.38
N ALA A 7 5.83 11.72 -7.81
CA ALA A 7 4.80 11.13 -6.93
C ALA A 7 5.03 11.44 -5.45
N PHE A 8 6.06 12.24 -5.14
CA PHE A 8 6.39 12.63 -3.78
C PHE A 8 6.41 14.14 -3.66
N SER A 9 6.06 14.60 -2.46
CA SER A 9 6.30 15.96 -1.99
C SER A 9 7.21 15.87 -0.76
N SER A 10 8.05 16.88 -0.52
CA SER A 10 9.03 16.82 0.57
C SER A 10 9.03 18.06 1.45
N ALA A 11 9.39 17.87 2.72
CA ALA A 11 9.57 18.96 3.68
C ALA A 11 10.74 18.66 4.64
N ALA A 12 11.33 19.71 5.18
CA ALA A 12 12.38 19.64 6.20
C ALA A 12 11.82 20.13 7.53
N LEU A 13 11.96 19.30 8.57
CA LEU A 13 11.44 19.58 9.91
C LEU A 13 12.59 19.73 10.91
N GLY A 14 12.45 20.68 11.83
CA GLY A 14 13.35 20.86 12.96
C GLY A 14 13.15 19.77 14.02
N LEU A 15 13.99 19.79 15.07
CA LEU A 15 13.96 18.75 16.12
C LEU A 15 12.58 18.60 16.76
N LYS A 16 11.89 19.72 17.03
CA LYS A 16 10.55 19.76 17.64
C LYS A 16 9.39 19.54 16.64
N GLY A 17 9.70 19.24 15.38
CA GLY A 17 8.69 19.10 14.31
C GLY A 17 8.23 20.41 13.67
N ALA A 18 8.89 21.53 13.98
CA ALA A 18 8.64 22.80 13.31
C ALA A 18 9.02 22.70 11.83
N LEU A 19 8.16 23.19 10.94
CA LEU A 19 8.45 23.24 9.51
C LEU A 19 9.55 24.27 9.24
N ILE A 20 10.63 23.85 8.59
CA ILE A 20 11.78 24.71 8.24
C ILE A 20 11.73 25.09 6.76
N VAL A 21 11.52 24.09 5.90
CA VAL A 21 11.36 24.26 4.44
C VAL A 21 10.33 23.26 3.95
N THR A 22 9.55 23.64 2.94
CA THR A 22 8.57 22.76 2.29
C THR A 22 8.62 22.93 0.78
N ASP A 23 8.26 21.87 0.06
CA ASP A 23 7.79 21.95 -1.32
C ASP A 23 6.45 22.74 -1.35
N ALA A 24 6.22 23.50 -2.43
CA ALA A 24 4.94 24.15 -2.75
C ALA A 24 3.73 23.20 -2.63
N ARG A 25 3.92 21.92 -2.94
CA ARG A 25 2.86 20.89 -2.83
C ARG A 25 2.46 20.55 -1.39
N LEU A 26 3.31 20.86 -0.41
CA LEU A 26 3.05 20.68 1.02
C LEU A 26 2.85 22.02 1.74
N GLU A 27 2.93 23.15 1.04
CA GLU A 27 2.85 24.50 1.62
C GLU A 27 1.53 24.75 2.35
N HIS A 28 0.43 24.18 1.84
CA HIS A 28 -0.90 24.30 2.42
C HIS A 28 -1.17 23.24 3.52
N TRP A 29 -0.21 22.36 3.79
CA TRP A 29 -0.41 21.27 4.75
C TRP A 29 -0.20 21.74 6.18
N THR A 30 -1.19 21.48 7.03
CA THR A 30 -0.99 21.60 8.48
C THR A 30 -0.23 20.38 8.98
N LEU A 31 1.10 20.50 9.05
CA LEU A 31 1.97 19.42 9.53
C LEU A 31 2.00 19.31 11.07
N GLN A 32 1.18 20.06 11.80
CA GLN A 32 1.11 19.99 13.27
C GLN A 32 0.06 19.01 13.79
N THR A 33 -0.06 17.83 13.17
CA THR A 33 -1.04 16.81 13.59
C THR A 33 -0.51 15.92 14.72
N SER A 34 -1.41 15.37 15.54
CA SER A 34 -1.06 14.38 16.56
C SER A 34 -0.42 13.12 15.96
N LYS A 35 -0.89 12.69 14.79
CA LYS A 35 -0.31 11.57 14.02
C LYS A 35 1.13 11.85 13.59
N LEU A 36 1.44 13.06 13.09
CA LEU A 36 2.81 13.41 12.72
C LEU A 36 3.72 13.54 13.94
N LYS A 37 3.23 14.13 15.04
CA LYS A 37 3.98 14.19 16.31
C LYS A 37 4.39 12.79 16.78
N ALA A 38 3.46 11.83 16.78
CA ALA A 38 3.77 10.45 17.14
C ALA A 38 4.81 9.80 16.21
N LEU A 39 4.79 10.14 14.92
CA LEU A 39 5.78 9.64 13.95
C LEU A 39 7.16 10.28 14.14
N LEU A 40 7.21 11.57 14.50
CA LEU A 40 8.44 12.29 14.84
C LEU A 40 9.10 11.72 16.09
N GLU A 41 8.34 11.39 17.14
CA GLU A 41 8.91 10.74 18.33
C GLU A 41 9.56 9.40 17.98
N LYS A 42 8.94 8.59 17.12
CA LYS A 42 9.54 7.34 16.62
C LYS A 42 10.82 7.62 15.82
N ALA A 43 10.81 8.64 14.96
CA ALA A 43 11.96 9.01 14.15
C ALA A 43 13.12 9.59 14.97
N ARG A 44 12.87 10.17 16.15
CA ARG A 44 13.92 10.62 17.08
C ARG A 44 14.68 9.45 17.71
N LEU A 45 13.97 8.37 18.00
CA LEU A 45 14.51 7.20 18.70
C LEU A 45 15.12 6.16 17.75
N SER A 46 15.05 6.37 16.43
CA SER A 46 15.48 5.41 15.41
C SER A 46 16.38 6.05 14.38
N THR A 47 17.37 5.29 13.91
CA THR A 47 18.21 5.64 12.75
C THR A 47 17.56 5.24 11.42
N ARG A 48 16.47 4.47 11.48
CA ARG A 48 15.67 4.04 10.33
C ARG A 48 14.55 5.03 10.03
N ALA A 49 14.02 4.92 8.82
CA ALA A 49 12.84 5.67 8.43
C ALA A 49 11.63 5.25 9.29
N SER A 50 10.91 6.24 9.81
CA SER A 50 9.61 6.04 10.43
C SER A 50 8.52 6.34 9.41
N VAL A 51 7.66 5.37 9.15
CA VAL A 51 6.60 5.48 8.13
C VAL A 51 5.23 5.43 8.81
N GLY A 52 4.28 6.19 8.29
CA GLY A 52 2.93 6.24 8.82
C GLY A 52 1.94 6.80 7.82
N ILE A 53 0.69 6.93 8.27
CA ILE A 53 -0.36 7.61 7.51
C ILE A 53 -0.83 8.76 8.36
N ILE A 54 -0.76 9.96 7.79
CA ILE A 54 -1.38 11.16 8.33
C ILE A 54 -2.59 11.53 7.48
N ASP A 55 -3.34 12.53 7.89
CA ASP A 55 -4.39 13.08 7.05
C ASP A 55 -3.86 14.37 6.39
N ASP A 56 -4.15 14.57 5.11
CA ASP A 56 -3.92 15.83 4.42
C ASP A 56 -4.91 16.93 4.92
N PRO A 57 -4.79 18.19 4.47
CA PRO A 57 -5.71 19.26 4.87
C PRO A 57 -7.19 18.97 4.63
N ASP A 58 -7.49 18.15 3.64
CA ASP A 58 -8.85 17.77 3.26
C ASP A 58 -9.31 16.48 3.98
N GLY A 59 -8.50 15.96 4.91
CA GLY A 59 -8.80 14.77 5.69
C GLY A 59 -8.51 13.44 4.98
N LEU A 60 -7.83 13.45 3.83
CA LEU A 60 -7.46 12.21 3.14
C LEU A 60 -6.26 11.55 3.79
N PRO A 61 -6.28 10.21 3.96
CA PRO A 61 -5.09 9.51 4.41
C PRO A 61 -3.98 9.72 3.39
N VAL A 62 -2.79 10.09 3.84
CA VAL A 62 -1.59 10.14 3.00
C VAL A 62 -0.46 9.41 3.70
N ALA A 63 0.15 8.48 2.95
CA ALA A 63 1.34 7.79 3.40
C ALA A 63 2.52 8.77 3.46
N VAL A 64 3.19 8.80 4.60
CA VAL A 64 4.35 9.66 4.85
C VAL A 64 5.49 8.86 5.44
N ALA A 65 6.71 9.28 5.14
CA ALA A 65 7.93 8.76 5.74
C ALA A 65 8.77 9.91 6.31
N LEU A 66 9.35 9.68 7.49
CA LEU A 66 10.26 10.58 8.18
C LEU A 66 11.60 9.88 8.40
N ALA A 67 12.71 10.56 8.12
CA ALA A 67 14.04 10.06 8.44
C ALA A 67 15.03 11.21 8.67
N GLN A 68 16.09 10.91 9.41
CA GLN A 68 17.23 11.81 9.59
C GLN A 68 18.25 11.63 8.43
N TRP A 69 19.22 12.54 8.35
CA TRP A 69 20.44 12.29 7.57
C TRP A 69 21.30 11.21 8.25
N PRO A 70 22.00 10.31 7.53
CA PRO A 70 22.09 10.18 6.07
C PRO A 70 20.98 9.31 5.44
N THR A 71 20.08 8.71 6.23
CA THR A 71 19.02 7.82 5.72
C THR A 71 18.16 8.50 4.64
N ALA A 72 17.80 9.77 4.84
CA ALA A 72 17.04 10.56 3.89
C ALA A 72 17.82 10.99 2.62
N SER A 73 19.15 10.83 2.58
CA SER A 73 19.98 11.31 1.46
C SER A 73 19.61 10.67 0.11
N LYS A 74 19.10 9.43 0.15
CA LYS A 74 18.68 8.64 -1.03
C LYS A 74 17.24 8.92 -1.46
N TRP A 75 16.52 9.79 -0.74
CA TRP A 75 15.12 10.07 -1.02
C TRP A 75 14.96 11.10 -2.15
N PRO A 76 13.80 11.11 -2.83
CA PRO A 76 13.47 12.11 -3.85
C PRO A 76 13.10 13.45 -3.19
N LEU A 77 14.09 14.08 -2.53
CA LEU A 77 13.93 15.37 -1.88
C LEU A 77 14.12 16.51 -2.88
N GLN A 78 13.32 17.56 -2.73
CA GLN A 78 13.58 18.86 -3.36
C GLN A 78 14.92 19.44 -2.88
N ASP A 79 15.59 20.21 -3.73
CA ASP A 79 16.93 20.73 -3.45
C ASP A 79 16.96 21.60 -2.18
N ALA A 80 15.95 22.46 -1.99
CA ALA A 80 15.85 23.30 -0.80
C ALA A 80 15.71 22.47 0.50
N VAL A 81 14.98 21.34 0.45
CA VAL A 81 14.83 20.41 1.59
C VAL A 81 16.15 19.70 1.85
N ARG A 82 16.83 19.24 0.79
CA ARG A 82 18.15 18.59 0.88
C ARG A 82 19.19 19.52 1.49
N GLN A 83 19.28 20.76 1.01
CA GLN A 83 20.19 21.78 1.54
C GLN A 83 19.91 22.07 3.01
N ALA A 84 18.65 22.22 3.41
CA ALA A 84 18.30 22.46 4.82
C ALA A 84 18.78 21.35 5.78
N LEU A 85 18.82 20.10 5.31
CA LEU A 85 19.33 18.96 6.08
C LEU A 85 20.86 18.93 6.11
N GLN A 86 21.51 19.22 4.97
CA GLN A 86 22.98 19.27 4.87
C GLN A 86 23.57 20.40 5.72
N ASP A 87 22.94 21.58 5.70
CA ASP A 87 23.30 22.75 6.51
C ASP A 87 22.92 22.57 7.99
N GLN A 88 22.32 21.44 8.37
CA GLN A 88 21.85 21.12 9.72
C GLN A 88 20.79 22.07 10.29
N ARG A 89 20.17 22.92 9.44
CA ARG A 89 19.04 23.78 9.80
C ARG A 89 17.77 22.96 10.10
N ALA A 90 17.64 21.80 9.49
CA ALA A 90 16.61 20.80 9.78
C ALA A 90 17.22 19.51 10.35
N LYS A 91 16.40 18.72 11.05
CA LYS A 91 16.80 17.41 11.61
C LYS A 91 16.14 16.24 10.91
N PHE A 92 14.93 16.41 10.37
CA PHE A 92 14.18 15.36 9.70
C PHE A 92 13.78 15.77 8.29
N ALA A 93 13.90 14.84 7.34
CA ALA A 93 13.19 14.90 6.07
C ALA A 93 11.83 14.23 6.24
N LEU A 94 10.78 14.85 5.72
CA LEU A 94 9.47 14.28 5.49
C LEU A 94 9.28 14.09 3.99
N ILE A 95 8.81 12.93 3.57
CA ILE A 95 8.22 12.74 2.24
C ILE A 95 6.75 12.33 2.39
N ALA A 96 5.88 12.92 1.59
CA ALA A 96 4.49 12.55 1.47
C ALA A 96 4.26 11.94 0.09
N PHE A 97 3.61 10.79 0.06
CA PHE A 97 3.31 10.08 -1.18
C PHE A 97 1.97 10.56 -1.75
N ASN A 98 2.00 11.10 -2.96
CA ASN A 98 0.83 11.57 -3.70
C ASN A 98 0.72 10.77 -5.01
N PRO A 99 0.04 9.60 -4.99
CA PRO A 99 -0.02 8.73 -6.15
C PRO A 99 -0.78 9.36 -7.30
N ARG A 100 -0.21 9.30 -8.51
CA ARG A 100 -0.92 9.54 -9.76
C ARG A 100 -1.55 8.26 -10.28
N ASP A 101 -2.39 8.37 -11.31
CA ASP A 101 -3.10 7.22 -11.91
C ASP A 101 -2.21 6.01 -12.22
N LYS A 102 -0.98 6.25 -12.71
CA LYS A 102 -0.03 5.18 -13.04
C LYS A 102 0.53 4.48 -11.80
N ASP A 103 0.56 5.14 -10.65
CA ASP A 103 1.10 4.58 -9.42
C ASP A 103 0.14 3.53 -8.84
N TRP A 104 -1.17 3.73 -8.98
CA TRP A 104 -2.22 2.78 -8.58
C TRP A 104 -2.14 1.40 -9.26
N LEU A 105 -1.35 1.26 -10.34
CA LEU A 105 -1.05 -0.03 -10.95
C LEU A 105 -0.34 -0.99 -9.98
N ILE A 106 0.37 -0.46 -8.97
CA ILE A 106 1.00 -1.26 -7.92
C ILE A 106 -0.09 -1.93 -7.06
N ALA A 107 -1.06 -1.16 -6.57
CA ALA A 107 -2.22 -1.70 -5.88
C ALA A 107 -3.03 -2.66 -6.77
N ALA A 108 -3.19 -2.33 -8.05
CA ALA A 108 -3.87 -3.18 -9.00
C ALA A 108 -3.25 -4.58 -9.09
N ARG A 109 -1.92 -4.65 -9.26
CA ARG A 109 -1.18 -5.92 -9.30
C ARG A 109 -1.21 -6.65 -7.96
N ALA A 110 -1.12 -5.91 -6.86
CA ALA A 110 -1.09 -6.49 -5.52
C ALA A 110 -2.42 -7.16 -5.12
N TYR A 111 -3.55 -6.63 -5.60
CA TYR A 111 -4.89 -7.10 -5.26
C TYR A 111 -5.67 -7.73 -6.42
N GLY A 112 -5.05 -7.85 -7.61
CA GLY A 112 -5.73 -8.39 -8.80
C GLY A 112 -6.91 -7.51 -9.24
N LEU A 113 -6.73 -6.18 -9.20
CA LEU A 113 -7.75 -5.25 -9.64
C LEU A 113 -7.79 -5.20 -11.17
N THR A 114 -8.99 -5.10 -11.73
CA THR A 114 -9.19 -4.85 -13.16
C THR A 114 -8.81 -3.40 -13.51
N PRO A 115 -8.62 -3.07 -14.79
CA PRO A 115 -8.39 -1.68 -15.19
C PRO A 115 -9.52 -0.73 -14.77
N ALA A 116 -10.78 -1.18 -14.83
CA ALA A 116 -11.92 -0.39 -14.40
C ALA A 116 -11.93 -0.16 -12.89
N GLU A 117 -11.67 -1.21 -12.10
CA GLU A 117 -11.54 -1.10 -10.64
C GLU A 117 -10.37 -0.18 -10.25
N THR A 118 -9.24 -0.25 -10.96
CA THR A 118 -8.07 0.60 -10.70
C THR A 118 -8.38 2.07 -10.95
N ARG A 119 -9.06 2.40 -12.06
CA ARG A 119 -9.50 3.77 -12.35
C ARG A 119 -10.50 4.26 -11.30
N LEU A 120 -11.43 3.40 -10.89
CA LEU A 120 -12.39 3.74 -9.84
C LEU A 120 -11.70 4.05 -8.51
N ILE A 121 -10.73 3.24 -8.09
CA ILE A 121 -9.99 3.50 -6.84
C ILE A 121 -9.12 4.76 -6.94
N SER A 122 -8.47 5.00 -8.08
CA SER A 122 -7.72 6.24 -8.31
C SER A 122 -8.63 7.48 -8.23
N SER A 123 -9.76 7.44 -8.95
CA SER A 123 -10.74 8.53 -8.93
C SER A 123 -11.33 8.72 -7.54
N LEU A 124 -11.71 7.64 -6.84
CA LEU A 124 -12.25 7.69 -5.48
C LEU A 124 -11.27 8.27 -4.46
N ALA A 125 -9.98 7.95 -4.59
CA ALA A 125 -8.94 8.53 -3.77
C ALA A 125 -8.78 10.04 -3.99
N ARG A 126 -9.09 10.53 -5.19
CA ARG A 126 -9.02 11.95 -5.56
C ARG A 126 -10.29 12.72 -5.21
N THR A 127 -11.47 12.20 -5.55
CA THR A 127 -12.76 12.90 -5.42
C THR A 127 -13.38 12.79 -4.04
N ARG A 128 -12.94 11.82 -3.22
CA ARG A 128 -13.39 11.59 -1.83
C ARG A 128 -14.84 11.14 -1.69
N ASP A 129 -15.55 11.04 -2.80
CA ASP A 129 -16.96 10.68 -2.83
C ASP A 129 -17.21 9.73 -4.00
N LEU A 130 -18.01 8.69 -3.74
CA LEU A 130 -18.27 7.66 -4.74
C LEU A 130 -19.08 8.22 -5.91
N ARG A 131 -20.01 9.15 -5.65
CA ARG A 131 -20.82 9.74 -6.72
C ARG A 131 -19.95 10.64 -7.59
N ALA A 132 -19.15 11.51 -6.99
CA ALA A 132 -18.18 12.33 -7.71
C ALA A 132 -17.17 11.49 -8.51
N ALA A 133 -16.71 10.34 -7.97
CA ALA A 133 -15.84 9.42 -8.71
C ALA A 133 -16.56 8.75 -9.89
N CYS A 134 -17.84 8.42 -9.73
CA CYS A 134 -18.65 7.86 -10.80
C CYS A 134 -18.88 8.90 -11.91
N ASP A 135 -19.17 10.14 -11.53
CA ASP A 135 -19.38 11.26 -12.45
C ASP A 135 -18.10 11.56 -13.24
N ASP A 136 -16.95 11.62 -12.56
CA ASP A 136 -15.62 11.79 -13.16
C ASP A 136 -15.26 10.67 -14.15
N LEU A 137 -15.76 9.46 -13.94
CA LEU A 137 -15.53 8.30 -14.81
C LEU A 137 -16.64 8.07 -15.84
N GLY A 138 -17.72 8.86 -15.81
CA GLY A 138 -18.88 8.69 -16.69
C GLY A 138 -19.62 7.35 -16.48
N ILE A 139 -19.65 6.81 -15.26
CA ILE A 139 -20.34 5.56 -14.93
C ILE A 139 -21.53 5.79 -14.00
N GLY A 140 -22.52 4.89 -14.02
CA GLY A 140 -23.65 4.95 -13.08
C GLY A 140 -23.25 4.62 -11.64
N TYR A 141 -23.90 5.27 -10.66
CA TYR A 141 -23.62 5.09 -9.23
C TYR A 141 -23.71 3.62 -8.78
N GLU A 142 -24.75 2.89 -9.20
CA GLU A 142 -24.90 1.47 -8.84
C GLU A 142 -23.76 0.59 -9.39
N THR A 143 -23.26 0.91 -10.58
CA THR A 143 -22.09 0.25 -11.17
C THR A 143 -20.84 0.52 -10.34
N GLY A 144 -20.62 1.78 -9.95
CA GLY A 144 -19.51 2.16 -9.07
C GLY A 144 -19.60 1.49 -7.70
N ARG A 145 -20.78 1.48 -7.07
CA ARG A 145 -21.03 0.82 -5.79
C ARG A 145 -20.72 -0.68 -5.83
N LYS A 146 -21.18 -1.37 -6.88
CA LYS A 146 -20.89 -2.80 -7.08
C LYS A 146 -19.40 -3.05 -7.28
N ALA A 147 -18.73 -2.21 -8.06
CA ALA A 147 -17.29 -2.30 -8.27
C ALA A 147 -16.50 -2.07 -6.96
N VAL A 148 -16.86 -1.08 -6.16
CA VAL A 148 -16.24 -0.87 -4.82
C VAL A 148 -16.43 -2.11 -3.94
N GLY A 149 -17.63 -2.70 -3.90
CA GLY A 149 -17.87 -3.93 -3.14
C GLY A 149 -17.00 -5.12 -3.59
N ALA A 150 -16.77 -5.26 -4.91
CA ALA A 150 -15.86 -6.26 -5.45
C ALA A 150 -14.41 -6.00 -5.03
N VAL A 151 -13.96 -4.74 -5.07
CA VAL A 151 -12.61 -4.36 -4.62
C VAL A 151 -12.45 -4.58 -3.11
N MET A 152 -13.45 -4.26 -2.30
CA MET A 152 -13.44 -4.51 -0.85
C MET A 152 -13.29 -6.00 -0.55
N THR A 153 -13.96 -6.85 -1.31
CA THR A 153 -13.80 -8.31 -1.24
C THR A 153 -12.37 -8.73 -1.60
N LYS A 154 -11.81 -8.22 -2.71
CA LYS A 154 -10.45 -8.53 -3.16
C LYS A 154 -9.38 -8.06 -2.18
N THR A 155 -9.60 -6.94 -1.50
CA THR A 155 -8.66 -6.33 -0.54
C THR A 155 -8.86 -6.81 0.89
N GLY A 156 -9.95 -7.52 1.19
CA GLY A 156 -10.31 -7.93 2.54
C GLY A 156 -10.67 -6.76 3.46
N THR A 157 -11.20 -5.67 2.90
CA THR A 157 -11.64 -4.48 3.65
C THR A 157 -13.15 -4.44 3.77
N THR A 158 -13.64 -3.79 4.83
CA THR A 158 -15.08 -3.76 5.16
C THR A 158 -15.69 -2.37 5.09
N ARG A 159 -14.85 -1.32 4.99
CA ARG A 159 -15.28 0.08 4.84
C ARG A 159 -14.47 0.78 3.75
N GLN A 160 -15.09 1.69 3.00
CA GLN A 160 -14.42 2.44 1.93
C GLN A 160 -13.20 3.25 2.42
N PRO A 161 -13.22 3.92 3.59
CA PRO A 161 -12.02 4.58 4.11
C PRO A 161 -10.88 3.60 4.44
N GLU A 162 -11.22 2.40 4.94
CA GLU A 162 -10.24 1.34 5.19
C GLU A 162 -9.63 0.86 3.87
N LEU A 163 -10.45 0.66 2.84
CA LEU A 163 -10.00 0.33 1.49
C LEU A 163 -9.00 1.34 0.94
N LEU A 164 -9.34 2.63 0.98
CA LEU A 164 -8.46 3.68 0.45
C LEU A 164 -7.14 3.76 1.22
N ARG A 165 -7.21 3.65 2.55
CA ARG A 165 -6.03 3.60 3.41
C ARG A 165 -5.09 2.45 3.03
N GLU A 166 -5.63 1.25 2.90
CA GLU A 166 -4.85 0.06 2.51
C GLU A 166 -4.27 0.22 1.11
N ALA A 167 -5.09 0.60 0.13
CA ALA A 167 -4.66 0.78 -1.26
C ALA A 167 -3.57 1.85 -1.41
N MET A 168 -3.62 2.93 -0.63
CA MET A 168 -2.55 3.94 -0.59
C MET A 168 -1.25 3.39 -0.02
N MET A 169 -1.30 2.63 1.08
CA MET A 169 -0.10 2.01 1.65
C MET A 169 0.60 1.09 0.69
N VAL A 170 -0.17 0.31 -0.06
CA VAL A 170 0.36 -0.57 -1.12
C VAL A 170 1.05 0.24 -2.20
N THR A 171 0.37 1.30 -2.65
CA THR A 171 0.83 2.14 -3.74
C THR A 171 2.11 2.88 -3.36
N ALA A 172 2.25 3.27 -2.09
CA ALA A 172 3.44 3.93 -1.52
C ALA A 172 4.67 3.00 -1.33
N GLY A 173 4.56 1.71 -1.68
CA GLY A 173 5.65 0.73 -1.51
C GLY A 173 5.66 0.04 -0.14
N GLY A 174 4.56 0.10 0.62
CA GLY A 174 4.42 -0.56 1.92
C GLY A 174 4.19 -2.08 1.88
N ILE A 175 4.36 -2.75 0.72
CA ILE A 175 4.25 -4.21 0.63
C ILE A 175 5.48 -4.82 -0.05
N PRO A 176 6.00 -5.96 0.46
CA PRO A 176 6.78 -6.87 -0.36
C PRO A 176 6.13 -7.13 -1.74
N THR A 177 6.94 -7.19 -2.79
CA THR A 177 6.52 -7.56 -4.15
C THR A 177 5.73 -8.88 -4.16
N SER A 178 5.00 -9.19 -5.23
CA SER A 178 4.22 -10.43 -5.32
C SER A 178 5.06 -11.69 -5.04
N GLN A 179 6.30 -11.72 -5.51
CA GLN A 179 7.25 -12.81 -5.24
C GLN A 179 7.70 -12.85 -3.77
N GLU A 180 7.94 -11.70 -3.15
CA GLU A 180 8.34 -11.63 -1.74
C GLU A 180 7.17 -12.02 -0.83
N ALA A 181 5.95 -11.60 -1.15
CA ALA A 181 4.75 -12.01 -0.42
C ALA A 181 4.52 -13.54 -0.53
N GLU A 182 4.75 -14.14 -1.70
CA GLU A 182 4.67 -15.58 -1.91
C GLU A 182 5.74 -16.33 -1.09
N ARG A 183 7.00 -15.88 -1.12
CA ARG A 183 8.09 -16.47 -0.32
C ARG A 183 7.80 -16.39 1.17
N MET A 184 7.40 -15.22 1.65
CA MET A 184 7.11 -15.04 3.07
C MET A 184 5.88 -15.83 3.51
N PHE A 185 4.87 -15.99 2.65
CA PHE A 185 3.72 -16.84 2.94
C PHE A 185 4.13 -18.31 3.00
N ALA A 186 5.01 -18.73 2.09
CA ALA A 186 5.60 -20.06 2.10
C ALA A 186 6.37 -20.30 3.41
N ASP A 187 7.22 -19.37 3.82
CA ASP A 187 8.04 -19.49 5.03
C ASP A 187 7.17 -19.55 6.30
N VAL A 188 6.15 -18.70 6.41
CA VAL A 188 5.30 -18.63 7.61
C VAL A 188 4.44 -19.87 7.79
N PHE A 189 3.95 -20.45 6.70
CA PHE A 189 3.09 -21.63 6.73
C PHE A 189 3.85 -22.93 6.47
N GLY A 190 5.17 -22.90 6.21
CA GLY A 190 5.94 -24.10 5.86
C GLY A 190 5.53 -24.73 4.52
N LEU A 191 5.05 -23.91 3.57
CA LEU A 191 4.63 -24.35 2.24
C LEU A 191 5.78 -24.31 1.25
N LYS A 192 5.65 -25.03 0.13
CA LYS A 192 6.52 -24.83 -1.04
C LYS A 192 6.19 -23.50 -1.72
N LEU A 193 7.17 -22.87 -2.38
CA LEU A 193 6.92 -21.62 -3.13
C LEU A 193 5.79 -21.76 -4.16
N ARG A 194 5.69 -22.91 -4.85
CA ARG A 194 4.58 -23.17 -5.78
C ARG A 194 3.22 -23.16 -5.10
N GLN A 195 3.13 -23.67 -3.87
CA GLN A 195 1.87 -23.73 -3.11
C GLN A 195 1.44 -22.32 -2.70
N ALA A 196 2.39 -21.46 -2.31
CA ALA A 196 2.11 -20.05 -2.05
C ALA A 196 1.65 -19.30 -3.31
N GLN A 197 2.22 -19.60 -4.48
CA GLN A 197 1.77 -19.06 -5.77
C GLN A 197 0.35 -19.49 -6.12
N ILE A 198 0.02 -20.77 -5.95
CA ILE A 198 -1.34 -21.30 -6.12
C ILE A 198 -2.31 -20.61 -5.16
N ALA A 199 -1.96 -20.53 -3.87
CA ALA A 199 -2.79 -19.88 -2.85
C ALA A 199 -3.07 -18.41 -3.20
N ARG A 200 -2.05 -17.67 -3.64
CA ARG A 200 -2.21 -16.29 -4.08
C ARG A 200 -3.15 -16.19 -5.28
N GLN A 201 -2.96 -16.97 -6.33
CA GLN A 201 -3.84 -16.88 -7.51
C GLN A 201 -5.30 -17.26 -7.19
N ILE A 202 -5.52 -18.28 -6.37
CA ILE A 202 -6.85 -18.63 -5.87
C ILE A 202 -7.43 -17.49 -5.02
N SER A 203 -6.63 -16.84 -4.18
CA SER A 203 -7.08 -15.69 -3.36
C SER A 203 -7.52 -14.48 -4.20
N LEU A 204 -6.96 -14.34 -5.40
CA LEU A 204 -7.30 -13.32 -6.39
C LEU A 204 -8.53 -13.70 -7.24
N GLY A 205 -9.14 -14.86 -6.97
CA GLY A 205 -10.36 -15.33 -7.63
C GLY A 205 -10.14 -16.15 -8.89
N LEU A 206 -8.90 -16.57 -9.20
CA LEU A 206 -8.68 -17.48 -10.32
C LEU A 206 -9.25 -18.88 -10.00
N THR A 207 -9.77 -19.54 -11.03
CA THR A 207 -10.19 -20.95 -10.95
C THR A 207 -8.98 -21.88 -11.01
N ARG A 208 -9.12 -23.12 -10.50
CA ARG A 208 -8.05 -24.14 -10.55
C ARG A 208 -7.51 -24.35 -11.97
N LYS A 209 -8.40 -24.33 -12.98
CA LYS A 209 -8.03 -24.47 -14.39
C LYS A 209 -7.21 -23.28 -14.89
N GLN A 210 -7.55 -22.06 -14.49
CA GLN A 210 -6.77 -20.87 -14.81
C GLN A 210 -5.41 -20.88 -14.13
N VAL A 211 -5.35 -21.31 -12.85
CA VAL A 211 -4.08 -21.44 -12.11
C VAL A 211 -3.16 -22.47 -12.76
N ALA A 212 -3.70 -23.65 -13.11
CA ALA A 212 -2.95 -24.69 -13.81
C ALA A 212 -2.33 -24.15 -15.11
N ARG A 213 -3.12 -23.41 -15.90
CA ARG A 213 -2.63 -22.77 -17.13
C ARG A 213 -1.57 -21.69 -16.86
N HIS A 214 -1.78 -20.85 -15.84
CA HIS A 214 -0.87 -19.74 -15.51
C HIS A 214 0.48 -20.21 -14.96
N LEU A 215 0.51 -21.35 -14.26
CA LEU A 215 1.71 -21.89 -13.64
C LEU A 215 2.33 -23.04 -14.44
N GLU A 216 1.78 -23.36 -15.62
CA GLU A 216 2.21 -24.49 -16.46
C GLU A 216 2.18 -25.82 -15.69
N LEU A 217 1.15 -26.01 -14.85
CA LEU A 217 0.93 -27.19 -14.04
C LEU A 217 -0.25 -28.03 -14.57
N SER A 218 -0.28 -29.31 -14.19
CA SER A 218 -1.46 -30.14 -14.40
C SER A 218 -2.59 -29.77 -13.43
N LEU A 219 -3.84 -29.96 -13.85
CA LEU A 219 -5.01 -29.67 -13.00
C LEU A 219 -5.04 -30.56 -11.74
N SER A 220 -4.57 -31.81 -11.85
CA SER A 220 -4.44 -32.72 -10.70
C SER A 220 -3.40 -32.21 -9.71
N SER A 221 -2.23 -31.78 -10.16
CA SER A 221 -1.20 -31.21 -9.28
C SER A 221 -1.71 -29.99 -8.51
N VAL A 222 -2.47 -29.09 -9.16
CA VAL A 222 -3.09 -27.95 -8.48
C VAL A 222 -4.12 -28.37 -7.43
N LYS A 223 -4.85 -29.47 -7.67
CA LYS A 223 -5.82 -30.01 -6.70
C LYS A 223 -5.11 -30.58 -5.47
N ASP A 224 -4.02 -31.31 -5.69
CA ASP A 224 -3.23 -31.92 -4.60
C ASP A 224 -2.60 -30.81 -3.74
N ASP A 225 -1.96 -29.82 -4.38
CA ASP A 225 -1.40 -28.66 -3.69
C ASP A 225 -2.44 -27.85 -2.92
N LEU A 226 -3.65 -27.69 -3.46
CA LEU A 226 -4.72 -26.99 -2.74
C LEU A 226 -5.18 -27.74 -1.50
N SER A 227 -5.19 -29.07 -1.54
CA SER A 227 -5.50 -29.88 -0.37
C SER A 227 -4.45 -29.68 0.73
N ASP A 228 -3.17 -29.67 0.37
CA ASP A 228 -2.06 -29.39 1.30
C ASP A 228 -2.15 -27.97 1.89
N ILE A 229 -2.40 -26.97 1.03
CA ILE A 229 -2.55 -25.58 1.46
C ILE A 229 -3.70 -25.44 2.46
N TYR A 230 -4.85 -26.05 2.17
CA TYR A 230 -6.02 -26.04 3.06
C TYR A 230 -5.72 -26.68 4.40
N LEU A 231 -5.06 -27.83 4.40
CA LEU A 231 -4.66 -28.53 5.62
C LEU A 231 -3.76 -27.64 6.49
N VAL A 232 -2.70 -27.08 5.91
CA VAL A 232 -1.68 -26.30 6.63
C VAL A 232 -2.20 -24.93 7.10
N THR A 233 -3.06 -24.29 6.30
CA THR A 233 -3.66 -22.99 6.66
C THR A 233 -4.89 -23.12 7.55
N GLY A 234 -5.39 -24.35 7.79
CA GLY A 234 -6.57 -24.62 8.61
C GLY A 234 -7.88 -24.15 7.98
N VAL A 235 -7.94 -23.99 6.66
CA VAL A 235 -9.13 -23.54 5.94
C VAL A 235 -9.65 -24.63 5.02
N ASN A 236 -10.95 -24.63 4.72
CA ASN A 236 -11.58 -25.66 3.89
C ASN A 236 -12.10 -25.15 2.54
N SER A 237 -11.84 -23.88 2.21
CA SER A 237 -12.37 -23.28 0.99
C SER A 237 -11.45 -22.18 0.44
N ALA A 238 -11.57 -21.92 -0.86
CA ALA A 238 -10.86 -20.84 -1.54
C ALA A 238 -11.21 -19.46 -0.96
N LEU A 239 -12.46 -19.27 -0.54
CA LEU A 239 -12.92 -18.04 0.08
C LEU A 239 -12.27 -17.84 1.46
N SER A 240 -12.22 -18.89 2.28
CA SER A 240 -11.54 -18.87 3.58
C SER A 240 -10.02 -18.68 3.42
N LEU A 241 -9.41 -19.30 2.41
CA LEU A 241 -8.00 -19.10 2.06
C LEU A 241 -7.70 -17.66 1.65
N SER A 242 -8.58 -17.04 0.85
CA SER A 242 -8.44 -15.62 0.48
C SER A 242 -8.43 -14.73 1.71
N ARG A 243 -9.33 -14.97 2.67
CA ARG A 243 -9.36 -14.22 3.93
C ARG A 243 -8.08 -14.40 4.77
N VAL A 244 -7.57 -15.62 4.87
CA VAL A 244 -6.32 -15.90 5.61
C VAL A 244 -5.13 -15.19 4.94
N PHE A 245 -5.00 -15.31 3.62
CA PHE A 245 -3.93 -14.67 2.87
C PHE A 245 -3.97 -13.14 3.03
N GLN A 246 -5.15 -12.52 2.92
CA GLN A 246 -5.29 -11.07 3.10
C GLN A 246 -5.09 -10.61 4.54
N LYS A 247 -5.59 -11.37 5.53
CA LYS A 247 -5.38 -11.08 6.95
C LYS A 247 -3.90 -11.16 7.33
N TRP A 248 -3.20 -12.20 6.85
CA TRP A 248 -1.76 -12.37 7.04
C TRP A 248 -0.97 -11.24 6.39
N LYS A 249 -1.28 -10.91 5.13
CA LYS A 249 -0.68 -9.80 4.40
C LYS A 249 -0.86 -8.47 5.15
N ARG A 250 -2.07 -8.19 5.67
CA ARG A 250 -2.33 -7.04 6.57
C ARG A 250 -1.45 -7.08 7.81
N SER A 251 -1.42 -8.19 8.55
CA SER A 251 -0.62 -8.30 9.77
C SER A 251 0.88 -8.09 9.53
N MET A 252 1.37 -8.41 8.35
CA MET A 252 2.78 -8.30 8.00
C MET A 252 3.17 -6.89 7.51
N VAL A 253 2.28 -6.17 6.80
CA VAL A 253 2.46 -4.75 6.47
C VAL A 253 2.76 -3.94 7.74
N TRP A 254 2.04 -4.19 8.83
CA TRP A 254 2.29 -3.55 10.12
C TRP A 254 3.59 -3.99 10.80
N ARG A 255 4.06 -5.22 10.55
CA ARG A 255 5.27 -5.78 11.17
C ARG A 255 6.55 -5.37 10.43
N TRP A 256 6.49 -5.21 9.11
CA TRP A 256 7.58 -4.69 8.26
C TRP A 256 7.81 -3.18 8.43
N LEU A 257 6.76 -2.42 8.76
CA LEU A 257 6.86 -0.99 9.09
C LEU A 257 7.50 -0.72 10.47
N VAL A 258 7.59 -1.75 11.33
CA VAL A 258 8.08 -1.63 12.72
C VAL A 258 9.42 -2.34 12.92
N MET A 259 9.90 -3.12 11.94
CA MET A 259 11.22 -3.76 11.96
C MET A 259 12.28 -2.91 11.27
#